data_AF-G2QE13-F1
#
_entry.id   AF-G2QE13-F1
#
_cell.length_a   1.000
_cell.length_b   1.000
_cell.length_c   1.000
_cell.angle_alpha   90.00
_cell.angle_beta   90.00
_cell.angle_gamma   90.00
#
_symmetry.space_group_name_H-M   'P 1'
#
loop_
_entity.id
_entity.type
_entity.pdbx_description
1 polymer ?
#
loop_
_entity_poly.entity_id
_entity_poly.type
_entity_poly.pdbx_seq_one_letter_code
_entity_poly.pdbx_strand_id
1 'polypeptide(L)'
;SSYFIYKATETHYKACAAQADYAIEPADRKSGKLRTTADGEEIGVSKGGPWHQDLGLLPTFSTWAHVTMLHMYLIVVRLRCLDRDAQQAWQAQLVNHFFYHAEAKMEDVHELTSRTIRQTYLKDLFVQWRGLILAYDEGIVKGDAVLASALWRNLFKAREDVDARALAAVVAWMRASLKQLGEMTDEEVEL
;
A
#
# COMPACT_ATOMS: atom_id res chain seq x y z
N SER A 1 -17.28 -3.21 19.65
CA SER A 1 -18.11 -4.21 18.94
C SER A 1 -17.49 -4.51 17.58
N SER A 2 -17.58 -5.75 17.08
CA SER A 2 -17.00 -6.18 15.79
C SER A 2 -17.44 -5.28 14.60
N TYR A 3 -18.71 -4.84 14.60
CA TYR A 3 -19.26 -3.95 13.56
C TYR A 3 -18.60 -2.56 13.54
N PHE A 4 -18.25 -2.01 14.70
CA PHE A 4 -17.58 -0.72 14.81
C PHE A 4 -16.18 -0.78 14.19
N ILE A 5 -15.40 -1.80 14.57
CA ILE A 5 -14.05 -2.03 14.05
C ILE A 5 -14.09 -2.19 12.53
N TYR A 6 -15.04 -2.98 12.01
CA TYR A 6 -15.22 -3.14 10.57
C TYR A 6 -15.40 -1.80 9.85
N LYS A 7 -16.30 -0.94 10.34
CA LYS A 7 -16.59 0.36 9.73
C LYS A 7 -15.42 1.34 9.81
N ALA A 8 -14.77 1.43 10.98
CA ALA A 8 -13.62 2.31 11.17
C ALA A 8 -12.43 1.88 10.30
N THR A 9 -12.10 0.58 10.30
CA THR A 9 -11.04 0.05 9.44
C THR A 9 -11.36 0.18 7.95
N GLU A 10 -12.64 0.18 7.55
CA GLU A 10 -13.04 0.45 6.17
C GLU A 10 -12.69 1.90 5.76
N THR A 11 -12.97 2.89 6.63
CA THR A 11 -12.61 4.29 6.42
C THR A 11 -11.09 4.45 6.28
N HIS A 12 -10.34 3.88 7.21
CA HIS A 12 -8.87 3.90 7.22
C HIS A 12 -8.28 3.27 5.97
N TYR A 13 -8.81 2.11 5.60
CA TYR A 13 -8.41 1.40 4.40
C TYR A 13 -8.65 2.24 3.14
N LYS A 14 -9.84 2.84 2.99
CA LYS A 14 -10.17 3.69 1.83
C LYS A 14 -9.22 4.89 1.72
N ALA A 15 -8.87 5.51 2.84
CA ALA A 15 -7.89 6.60 2.87
C ALA A 15 -6.49 6.14 2.42
N CYS A 16 -6.06 4.92 2.80
CA CYS A 16 -4.81 4.31 2.33
C CYS A 16 -4.84 4.00 0.83
N ALA A 17 -5.93 3.38 0.36
CA ALA A 17 -6.05 2.92 -1.03
C ALA A 17 -6.18 4.07 -2.04
N ALA A 18 -6.65 5.24 -1.60
CA ALA A 18 -6.78 6.44 -2.44
C ALA A 18 -5.43 7.10 -2.80
N GLN A 19 -4.35 6.80 -2.06
CA GLN A 19 -3.08 7.54 -2.14
C GLN A 19 -2.37 7.40 -3.49
N ALA A 20 -2.46 6.23 -4.11
CA ALA A 20 -1.89 5.94 -5.43
C ALA A 20 -2.93 5.27 -6.33
N ASP A 21 -4.15 5.78 -6.31
CA ASP A 21 -5.22 5.24 -7.13
C ASP A 21 -5.07 5.63 -8.61
N TYR A 22 -5.57 4.76 -9.47
CA TYR A 22 -5.46 4.89 -10.91
C TYR A 22 -6.66 4.24 -11.58
N ALA A 23 -6.85 4.52 -12.87
CA ALA A 23 -7.86 3.88 -13.71
C ALA A 23 -7.20 3.36 -15.00
N ILE A 24 -7.78 2.32 -15.60
CA ILE A 24 -7.49 1.91 -16.97
C ILE A 24 -8.76 2.13 -17.77
N GLU A 25 -8.68 2.97 -18.80
CA GLU A 25 -9.82 3.20 -19.68
C GLU A 25 -10.00 2.00 -20.61
N PRO A 26 -11.19 1.38 -20.67
CA PRO A 26 -11.43 0.23 -21.56
C PRO A 26 -11.17 0.53 -23.04
N ALA A 27 -11.27 1.80 -23.45
CA ALA A 27 -10.96 2.26 -24.80
C ALA A 27 -9.47 2.14 -25.14
N ASP A 28 -8.57 2.34 -24.17
CA ASP A 28 -7.12 2.25 -24.38
C ASP A 28 -6.70 0.79 -24.63
N ARG A 29 -7.31 -0.14 -23.89
CA ARG A 29 -7.12 -1.58 -24.10
C ARG A 29 -7.65 -2.02 -25.47
N LYS A 30 -8.87 -1.62 -25.84
CA LYS A 30 -9.48 -1.94 -27.15
C LYS A 30 -8.73 -1.36 -28.35
N SER A 31 -8.12 -0.19 -28.19
CA SER A 31 -7.37 0.48 -29.26
C SER A 31 -5.90 0.08 -29.33
N GLY A 32 -5.43 -0.82 -28.45
CA GLY A 32 -4.03 -1.26 -28.40
C GLY A 32 -3.05 -0.18 -27.92
N LYS A 33 -3.56 0.88 -27.29
CA LYS A 33 -2.76 2.00 -26.76
C LYS A 33 -2.34 1.82 -25.31
N LEU A 34 -2.89 0.82 -24.62
CA LEU A 34 -2.54 0.52 -23.24
C LEU A 34 -1.06 0.15 -23.14
N ARG A 35 -0.31 0.96 -22.41
CA ARG A 35 1.12 0.78 -22.21
C ARG A 35 1.38 -0.27 -21.13
N THR A 36 2.49 -0.97 -21.25
CA THR A 36 2.97 -1.90 -20.23
C THR A 36 4.40 -1.55 -19.81
N THR A 37 4.77 -1.96 -18.61
CA THR A 37 6.16 -1.96 -18.15
C THR A 37 6.96 -3.06 -18.86
N ALA A 38 8.29 -3.09 -18.67
CA ALA A 38 9.14 -4.16 -19.18
C ALA A 38 8.73 -5.56 -18.66
N ASP A 39 8.17 -5.62 -17.45
CA ASP A 39 7.68 -6.85 -16.82
C ASP A 39 6.24 -7.21 -17.24
N GLY A 40 5.66 -6.47 -18.19
CA GLY A 40 4.30 -6.72 -18.71
C GLY A 40 3.17 -6.15 -17.85
N GLU A 41 3.48 -5.41 -16.79
CA GLU A 41 2.45 -4.77 -15.95
C GLU A 41 1.78 -3.60 -16.70
N GLU A 42 0.45 -3.60 -16.76
CA GLU A 42 -0.33 -2.53 -17.39
C GLU A 42 -0.18 -1.19 -16.64
N ILE A 43 0.00 -0.11 -17.42
CA ILE A 43 0.15 1.26 -16.92
C ILE A 43 -1.14 2.02 -17.22
N GLY A 44 -1.86 2.41 -16.17
CA GLY A 44 -3.09 3.19 -16.28
C GLY A 44 -2.87 4.70 -16.29
N VAL A 45 -3.94 5.42 -15.93
CA VAL A 45 -3.96 6.87 -15.74
C VAL A 45 -4.09 7.14 -14.24
N SER A 46 -3.15 7.91 -13.70
CA SER A 46 -3.16 8.32 -12.30
C SER A 46 -4.39 9.18 -11.98
N LYS A 47 -5.03 8.95 -10.82
CA LYS A 47 -6.05 9.85 -10.27
C LYS A 47 -5.48 11.05 -9.50
N GLY A 48 -4.16 11.25 -9.58
CA GLY A 48 -3.43 12.33 -8.94
C GLY A 48 -2.66 11.88 -7.70
N GLY A 49 -2.24 12.86 -6.90
CA GLY A 49 -1.50 12.65 -5.65
C GLY A 49 0.03 12.65 -5.83
N PRO A 50 0.75 12.88 -4.73
CA PRO A 50 2.20 13.10 -4.76
C PRO A 50 2.99 11.85 -5.19
N TRP A 51 2.45 10.66 -4.95
CA TRP A 51 3.09 9.39 -5.32
C TRP A 51 3.32 9.26 -6.83
N HIS A 52 2.36 9.72 -7.64
CA HIS A 52 2.48 9.69 -9.09
C HIS A 52 3.09 10.98 -9.65
N GLN A 53 2.66 12.14 -9.14
CA GLN A 53 3.04 13.46 -9.67
C GLN A 53 4.46 13.86 -9.29
N ASP A 54 4.82 13.72 -8.00
CA ASP A 54 6.07 14.24 -7.47
C ASP A 54 7.15 13.15 -7.42
N LEU A 55 6.77 11.92 -7.05
CA LEU A 55 7.70 10.79 -6.93
C LEU A 55 7.81 9.96 -8.23
N GLY A 56 6.99 10.25 -9.24
CA GLY A 56 7.06 9.62 -10.55
C GLY A 56 6.77 8.11 -10.55
N LEU A 57 6.08 7.59 -9.53
CA LEU A 57 5.71 6.18 -9.50
C LEU A 57 4.65 5.92 -10.57
N LEU A 58 4.79 4.82 -11.32
CA LEU A 58 3.87 4.51 -12.40
C LEU A 58 2.49 4.12 -11.83
N PRO A 59 1.38 4.53 -12.46
CA PRO A 59 0.02 4.14 -12.09
C PRO A 59 -0.26 2.68 -12.46
N THR A 60 0.29 1.76 -11.68
CA THR A 60 0.14 0.31 -11.86
C THR A 60 -0.39 -0.37 -10.61
N PHE A 61 -0.83 -1.62 -10.75
CA PHE A 61 -1.34 -2.42 -9.64
C PHE A 61 -0.33 -2.56 -8.51
N SER A 62 0.92 -2.87 -8.85
CA SER A 62 2.02 -3.04 -7.92
C SER A 62 2.33 -1.74 -7.19
N THR A 63 2.36 -0.59 -7.87
CA THR A 63 2.54 0.71 -7.20
C THR A 63 1.40 0.97 -6.21
N TRP A 64 0.16 0.81 -6.65
CA TRP A 64 -1.01 0.98 -5.79
C TRP A 64 -0.95 0.06 -4.57
N ALA A 65 -0.63 -1.23 -4.77
CA ALA A 65 -0.54 -2.20 -3.68
C ALA A 65 0.55 -1.83 -2.67
N HIS A 66 1.76 -1.49 -3.11
CA HIS A 66 2.87 -1.15 -2.22
C HIS A 66 2.68 0.18 -1.50
N VAL A 67 2.12 1.20 -2.16
CA VAL A 67 1.76 2.47 -1.51
C VAL A 67 0.65 2.25 -0.49
N THR A 68 -0.39 1.47 -0.84
CA THR A 68 -1.48 1.14 0.09
C THR A 68 -0.95 0.39 1.32
N MET A 69 -0.12 -0.64 1.11
CA MET A 69 0.52 -1.38 2.19
C MET A 69 1.45 -0.51 3.04
N LEU A 70 2.17 0.45 2.46
CA LEU A 70 2.99 1.41 3.21
C LEU A 70 2.13 2.24 4.18
N HIS A 71 0.97 2.74 3.75
CA HIS A 71 0.06 3.48 4.63
C HIS A 71 -0.61 2.58 5.66
N MET A 72 -1.05 1.39 5.26
CA MET A 72 -1.59 0.39 6.20
C MET A 72 -0.55 0.03 7.25
N TYR A 73 0.73 -0.08 6.90
CA TYR A 73 1.81 -0.35 7.84
C TYR A 73 1.89 0.73 8.92
N LEU A 74 1.81 2.02 8.55
CA LEU A 74 1.78 3.13 9.52
C LEU A 74 0.67 2.95 10.55
N ILE A 75 -0.54 2.63 10.07
CA ILE A 75 -1.70 2.37 10.93
C ILE A 75 -1.46 1.14 11.80
N VAL A 76 -0.96 0.04 11.23
CA VAL A 76 -0.64 -1.18 11.98
C VAL A 76 0.36 -0.92 13.10
N VAL A 77 1.39 -0.10 12.87
CA VAL A 77 2.33 0.28 13.92
C VAL A 77 1.60 0.97 15.07
N ARG A 78 0.68 1.90 14.79
CA ARG A 78 -0.11 2.58 15.83
C ARG A 78 -1.09 1.65 16.54
N LEU A 79 -1.70 0.73 15.81
CA LEU A 79 -2.62 -0.26 16.39
C LEU A 79 -1.91 -1.21 17.38
N ARG A 80 -0.59 -1.40 17.28
CA ARG A 80 0.19 -2.19 18.25
C ARG A 80 0.25 -1.56 19.65
N CYS A 81 -0.15 -0.30 19.80
CA CYS A 81 -0.27 0.36 21.10
C CYS A 81 -1.61 0.07 21.80
N LEU A 82 -2.59 -0.50 21.09
CA LEU A 82 -3.86 -0.95 21.69
C LEU A 82 -3.65 -2.22 22.51
N ASP A 83 -4.68 -2.62 23.27
CA ASP A 83 -4.71 -3.95 23.87
C ASP A 83 -4.63 -5.04 22.78
N ARG A 84 -4.14 -6.22 23.17
CA ARG A 84 -3.83 -7.31 22.24
C ARG A 84 -5.03 -7.75 21.42
N ASP A 85 -6.22 -7.79 22.01
CA ASP A 85 -7.41 -8.31 21.35
C ASP A 85 -7.96 -7.28 20.34
N ALA A 86 -7.98 -6.00 20.73
CA ALA A 86 -8.30 -4.91 19.81
C ALA A 86 -7.29 -4.85 18.66
N GLN A 87 -5.99 -4.82 18.95
CA GLN A 87 -4.92 -4.80 17.95
C GLN A 87 -5.12 -5.88 16.87
N GLN A 88 -5.37 -7.13 17.29
CA GLN A 88 -5.59 -8.25 16.37
C GLN A 88 -6.87 -8.08 15.54
N ALA A 89 -7.97 -7.68 16.18
CA ALA A 89 -9.23 -7.46 15.49
C ALA A 89 -9.14 -6.36 14.44
N TRP A 90 -8.52 -5.23 14.78
CA TRP A 90 -8.33 -4.10 13.88
C TRP A 90 -7.40 -4.44 12.71
N GLN A 91 -6.24 -5.05 12.98
CA GLN A 91 -5.30 -5.46 11.93
C GLN A 91 -5.93 -6.49 10.99
N ALA A 92 -6.69 -7.46 11.51
CA ALA A 92 -7.35 -8.47 10.68
C ALA A 92 -8.36 -7.83 9.72
N GLN A 93 -9.20 -6.90 10.18
CA GLN A 93 -10.16 -6.22 9.31
C GLN A 93 -9.48 -5.31 8.28
N LEU A 94 -8.45 -4.55 8.68
CA LEU A 94 -7.70 -3.70 7.75
C LEU A 94 -7.07 -4.53 6.61
N VAL A 95 -6.49 -5.68 6.94
CA VAL A 95 -5.92 -6.61 5.95
C VAL A 95 -7.01 -7.22 5.06
N ASN A 96 -8.16 -7.62 5.63
CA ASN A 96 -9.27 -8.17 4.85
C ASN A 96 -9.79 -7.17 3.81
N HIS A 97 -9.97 -5.89 4.19
CA HIS A 97 -10.39 -4.82 3.27
C HIS A 97 -9.42 -4.68 2.09
N PHE A 98 -8.11 -4.72 2.36
CA PHE A 98 -7.08 -4.68 1.32
C PHE A 98 -7.19 -5.86 0.36
N PHE A 99 -7.26 -7.09 0.86
CA PHE A 99 -7.30 -8.26 -0.01
C PHE A 99 -8.60 -8.36 -0.82
N TYR A 100 -9.73 -7.94 -0.24
CA TYR A 100 -11.00 -7.86 -0.97
C TYR A 100 -10.91 -6.87 -2.14
N HIS A 101 -10.41 -5.66 -1.90
CA HIS A 101 -10.27 -4.66 -2.96
C HIS A 101 -9.16 -5.00 -3.96
N ALA A 102 -8.08 -5.66 -3.53
CA ALA A 102 -7.04 -6.15 -4.42
C ALA A 102 -7.58 -7.19 -5.40
N GLU A 103 -8.41 -8.14 -4.92
CA GLU A 103 -9.09 -9.11 -5.79
C GLU A 103 -10.04 -8.42 -6.78
N ALA A 104 -10.86 -7.49 -6.30
CA ALA A 104 -11.77 -6.71 -7.15
C ALA A 104 -11.00 -5.90 -8.20
N LYS A 105 -9.90 -5.25 -7.83
CA LYS A 105 -9.08 -4.45 -8.76
C LYS A 105 -8.39 -5.31 -9.83
N MET A 106 -7.97 -6.53 -9.49
CA MET A 106 -7.47 -7.49 -10.50
C MET A 106 -8.56 -7.89 -11.49
N GLU A 107 -9.80 -8.08 -11.04
CA GLU A 107 -10.93 -8.46 -11.88
C GLU A 107 -11.45 -7.29 -12.73
N ASP A 108 -11.74 -6.16 -12.10
CA ASP A 108 -12.44 -5.03 -12.72
C ASP A 108 -11.52 -4.14 -13.56
N VAL A 109 -10.27 -3.92 -13.13
CA VAL A 109 -9.33 -3.00 -13.81
C VAL A 109 -8.41 -3.75 -14.78
N HIS A 110 -7.95 -4.93 -14.39
CA HIS A 110 -6.99 -5.74 -15.14
C HIS A 110 -7.62 -6.91 -15.91
N GLU A 111 -8.95 -7.07 -15.85
CA GLU A 111 -9.69 -8.12 -16.56
C GLU A 111 -9.14 -9.54 -16.29
N LEU A 112 -8.52 -9.76 -15.12
CA LEU A 112 -7.98 -11.06 -14.70
C LEU A 112 -9.11 -11.96 -14.21
N THR A 113 -9.91 -12.47 -15.15
CA THR A 113 -11.10 -13.30 -14.89
C THR A 113 -10.78 -14.69 -14.29
N SER A 114 -9.55 -15.17 -14.43
CA SER A 114 -9.14 -16.45 -13.87
C SER A 114 -8.97 -16.38 -12.35
N ARG A 115 -9.93 -16.95 -11.62
CA ARG A 115 -9.89 -17.06 -10.16
C ARG A 115 -8.60 -17.70 -9.64
N THR A 116 -8.11 -18.77 -10.30
CA THR A 116 -6.88 -19.45 -9.89
C THR A 116 -5.69 -18.50 -9.96
N ILE A 117 -5.60 -17.69 -11.02
CA ILE A 117 -4.52 -16.71 -11.18
C ILE A 117 -4.63 -15.65 -10.07
N ARG A 118 -5.82 -15.06 -9.88
CA ARG A 118 -6.03 -14.06 -8.80
C ARG A 118 -5.61 -14.59 -7.43
N GLN A 119 -5.99 -15.81 -7.09
CA GLN A 119 -5.65 -16.42 -5.80
C GLN A 119 -4.14 -16.68 -5.64
N THR A 120 -3.41 -16.97 -6.71
CA THR A 120 -1.94 -17.01 -6.67
C THR A 120 -1.35 -15.63 -6.39
N TYR A 121 -1.80 -14.60 -7.11
CA TYR A 121 -1.35 -13.22 -6.89
C TYR A 121 -1.66 -12.72 -5.47
N LEU A 122 -2.83 -13.03 -4.91
CA LEU A 122 -3.18 -12.66 -3.53
C LEU A 122 -2.29 -13.38 -2.50
N LYS A 123 -1.90 -14.64 -2.74
CA LYS A 123 -0.93 -15.33 -1.88
C LYS A 123 0.44 -14.66 -1.93
N ASP A 124 0.89 -14.27 -3.12
CA ASP A 124 2.17 -13.58 -3.30
C ASP A 124 2.15 -12.21 -2.59
N LEU A 125 1.06 -11.44 -2.76
CA LEU A 125 0.83 -10.19 -2.03
C LEU A 125 0.84 -10.40 -0.51
N PHE A 126 0.28 -11.50 0.00
CA PHE A 126 0.29 -11.79 1.44
C PHE A 126 1.70 -12.08 1.97
N VAL A 127 2.53 -12.77 1.18
CA VAL A 127 3.95 -12.97 1.52
C VAL A 127 4.69 -11.63 1.49
N GLN A 128 4.46 -10.79 0.47
CA GLN A 128 5.04 -9.45 0.34
C GLN A 128 4.65 -8.55 1.53
N TRP A 129 3.37 -8.54 1.92
CA TRP A 129 2.87 -7.79 3.07
C TRP A 129 3.63 -8.11 4.36
N ARG A 130 3.83 -9.41 4.63
CA ARG A 130 4.58 -9.86 5.82
C ARG A 130 6.06 -9.49 5.74
N GLY A 131 6.67 -9.61 4.56
CA GLY A 131 8.05 -9.20 4.33
C GLY A 131 8.26 -7.71 4.51
N LEU A 132 7.31 -6.90 4.03
CA LEU A 132 7.29 -5.45 4.16
C LEU A 132 7.18 -5.02 5.63
N ILE A 133 6.27 -5.63 6.41
CA ILE A 133 6.17 -5.37 7.86
C ILE A 133 7.54 -5.57 8.53
N LEU A 134 8.16 -6.73 8.30
CA LEU A 134 9.44 -7.07 8.91
C LEU A 134 10.55 -6.09 8.51
N ALA A 135 10.65 -5.77 7.22
CA ALA A 135 11.69 -4.87 6.70
C ALA A 135 11.53 -3.43 7.21
N TYR A 136 10.30 -2.95 7.34
CA TYR A 136 10.02 -1.61 7.86
C TYR A 136 10.22 -1.54 9.37
N ASP A 137 9.80 -2.57 10.12
CA ASP A 137 10.08 -2.66 11.56
C ASP A 137 11.60 -2.64 11.83
N GLU A 138 12.37 -3.41 11.07
CA GLU A 138 13.84 -3.38 11.13
C GLU A 138 14.39 -1.99 10.80
N GLY A 139 13.90 -1.36 9.72
CA GLY A 139 14.34 -0.03 9.30
C GLY A 139 14.09 1.06 10.34
N ILE A 140 12.92 1.05 10.99
CA ILE A 140 12.60 2.00 12.05
C ILE A 140 13.60 1.89 13.20
N VAL A 141 13.93 0.66 13.62
CA VAL A 141 14.81 0.41 14.77
C VAL A 141 16.28 0.64 14.44
N LYS A 142 16.75 0.22 13.25
CA LYS A 142 18.17 0.26 12.89
C LYS A 142 18.62 1.57 12.25
N GLY A 143 17.69 2.44 11.86
CA GLY A 143 17.99 3.79 11.37
C GLY A 143 17.70 3.99 9.89
N ASP A 144 17.82 5.25 9.46
CA ASP A 144 17.26 5.73 8.19
C ASP A 144 17.89 5.10 6.95
N ALA A 145 19.16 4.69 7.00
CA ALA A 145 19.79 3.96 5.89
C ALA A 145 19.14 2.58 5.67
N VAL A 146 18.81 1.87 6.76
CA VAL A 146 18.14 0.57 6.69
C VAL A 146 16.68 0.75 6.23
N LEU A 147 16.01 1.78 6.74
CA LEU A 147 14.65 2.13 6.31
C LEU A 147 14.58 2.54 4.84
N ALA A 148 15.52 3.37 4.37
CA ALA A 148 15.67 3.74 2.97
C ALA A 148 15.88 2.51 2.09
N SER A 149 16.74 1.58 2.51
CA SER A 149 16.98 0.33 1.79
C SER A 149 15.71 -0.53 1.70
N ALA A 150 14.92 -0.60 2.77
CA ALA A 150 13.65 -1.31 2.79
C ALA A 150 12.60 -0.66 1.86
N LEU A 151 12.46 0.67 1.89
CA LEU A 151 11.58 1.42 1.00
C LEU A 151 12.01 1.29 -0.45
N TRP A 152 13.32 1.35 -0.74
CA TRP A 152 13.85 1.18 -2.08
C TRP A 152 13.47 -0.18 -2.69
N ARG A 153 13.64 -1.27 -1.91
CA ARG A 153 13.25 -2.62 -2.37
C ARG A 153 11.75 -2.78 -2.59
N ASN A 154 10.93 -2.32 -1.64
CA ASN A 154 9.49 -2.59 -1.66
C ASN A 154 8.72 -1.57 -2.51
N LEU A 155 8.93 -0.27 -2.30
CA LEU A 155 8.16 0.79 -2.97
C LEU A 155 8.73 1.12 -4.35
N PHE A 156 10.06 1.22 -4.46
CA PHE A 156 10.73 1.60 -5.71
C PHE A 156 11.20 0.39 -6.53
N LYS A 157 10.81 -0.83 -6.15
CA LYS A 157 11.11 -2.09 -6.84
C LYS A 157 12.60 -2.31 -7.09
N ALA A 158 13.46 -1.86 -6.18
CA ALA A 158 14.93 -1.96 -6.29
C ALA A 158 15.52 -1.36 -7.59
N ARG A 159 14.84 -0.39 -8.21
CA ARG A 159 15.35 0.26 -9.43
C ARG A 159 16.61 1.07 -9.13
N GLU A 160 17.62 0.95 -9.98
CA GLU A 160 18.90 1.66 -9.82
C GLU A 160 18.78 3.16 -10.12
N ASP A 161 17.78 3.57 -10.89
CA ASP A 161 17.56 4.94 -11.36
C ASP A 161 16.70 5.80 -10.42
N VAL A 162 16.51 5.36 -9.17
CA VAL A 162 15.69 6.07 -8.18
C VAL A 162 16.37 7.37 -7.75
N ASP A 163 15.63 8.48 -7.78
CA ASP A 163 16.09 9.73 -7.18
C ASP A 163 16.26 9.56 -5.68
N ALA A 164 17.50 9.62 -5.19
CA ALA A 164 17.83 9.49 -3.78
C ALA A 164 17.10 10.53 -2.91
N ARG A 165 16.76 11.71 -3.46
CA ARG A 165 16.00 12.74 -2.75
C ARG A 165 14.55 12.32 -2.55
N ALA A 166 13.94 11.69 -3.55
CA ALA A 166 12.59 11.14 -3.45
C ALA A 166 12.56 10.02 -2.39
N LEU A 167 13.54 9.12 -2.40
CA LEU A 167 13.67 8.08 -1.37
C LEU A 167 13.83 8.67 0.04
N ALA A 168 14.72 9.65 0.20
CA ALA A 168 14.92 10.34 1.48
C ALA A 168 13.66 11.08 1.95
N ALA A 169 12.89 11.68 1.03
CA ALA A 169 11.62 12.33 1.34
C ALA A 169 10.60 11.34 1.89
N VAL A 170 10.50 10.14 1.32
CA VAL A 170 9.61 9.08 1.83
C VAL A 170 10.07 8.59 3.21
N VAL A 171 11.37 8.46 3.46
CA VAL A 171 11.91 8.12 4.78
C VAL A 171 11.51 9.16 5.82
N ALA A 172 11.76 10.44 5.52
CA ALA A 172 11.44 11.55 6.42
C ALA A 172 9.93 11.64 6.68
N TRP A 173 9.11 11.48 5.63
CA TRP A 173 7.65 11.43 5.74
C TRP A 173 7.20 10.28 6.65
N MET A 174 7.72 9.06 6.43
CA MET A 174 7.36 7.89 7.23
C MET A 174 7.68 8.08 8.72
N ARG A 175 8.86 8.66 9.03
CA ARG A 175 9.24 9.03 10.41
C ARG A 175 8.28 10.05 11.01
N ALA A 176 7.95 11.10 10.27
CA ALA A 176 7.04 12.15 10.73
C ALA A 176 5.62 11.61 10.95
N SER A 177 5.11 10.78 10.05
CA SER A 177 3.79 10.16 10.17
C SER A 177 3.71 9.21 11.37
N LEU A 178 4.74 8.40 11.61
CA LEU A 178 4.78 7.54 12.80
C LEU A 178 4.82 8.34 14.11
N LYS A 179 5.56 9.44 14.14
CA LYS A 179 5.57 10.35 15.30
C LYS A 179 4.18 10.93 15.54
N GLN A 180 3.53 11.46 14.49
CA GLN A 180 2.17 12.01 14.59
C GLN A 180 1.16 10.96 15.05
N LEU A 181 1.17 9.78 14.46
CA LEU A 181 0.28 8.68 14.86
C LEU A 181 0.53 8.24 16.31
N GLY A 182 1.79 8.21 16.75
CA GLY A 182 2.16 7.88 18.12
C GLY A 182 1.73 8.92 19.16
N GLU A 183 1.43 10.15 18.73
CA GLU A 183 0.92 11.23 19.59
C GLU A 183 -0.62 11.23 19.68
N MET A 184 -1.32 10.49 18.81
CA MET A 184 -2.78 10.38 18.82
C MET A 184 -3.28 9.52 19.97
N THR A 185 -4.44 9.86 20.55
CA THR A 185 -5.14 9.00 21.51
C THR A 185 -5.75 7.78 20.82
N ASP A 186 -6.15 6.77 21.59
CA ASP A 186 -6.83 5.61 21.02
C ASP A 186 -8.15 6.03 20.37
N GLU A 187 -8.93 6.92 20.99
CA GLU A 187 -10.17 7.41 20.42
C GLU A 187 -9.97 8.15 19.09
N GLU A 188 -8.88 8.91 18.94
CA GLU A 188 -8.57 9.61 17.69
C GLU A 188 -8.20 8.64 16.56
N VAL A 189 -7.59 7.50 16.87
CA VAL A 189 -7.26 6.45 15.90
C VAL A 189 -8.50 5.64 15.53
N GLU A 190 -9.51 5.61 16.39
CA GLU A 190 -10.75 4.86 16.16
C GLU A 190 -11.80 5.58 15.29
N LEU A 191 -11.60 6.89 15.02
CA LEU A 191 -12.49 7.76 14.24
C LEU A 191 -12.12 7.80 12.75
#